data_AF-A0A843F5G8-F1
#
_entry.id   AF-A0A843F5G8-F1
#
_cell.length_a   1.000
_cell.length_b   1.000
_cell.length_c   1.000
_cell.angle_alpha   90.00
_cell.angle_beta   90.00
_cell.angle_gamma   90.00
#
_symmetry.space_group_name_H-M   'P 1'
#
loop_
_entity.id
_entity.type
_entity.pdbx_description
1 polymer ?
#
loop_
_entity_poly.entity_id
_entity_poly.type
_entity_poly.pdbx_seq_one_letter_code
_entity_poly.pdbx_strand_id
1 'polypeptide(L)'
;MNLMADILINVIVAFLAGSLLLGLHRKVMARVQKRPGPPIIQHLLHSLKFFFKETSFPKTVSMPFYIGIVFILAAVWVVGVIVGPVAHDSLLILFGVYAVYKIVEHNSGSSSGSPYGKASCVRAVLSAATELPLFAAIVLVYLKTGSMNIGEIISYQAVNGPLAFSIPLAAIMFFLLLLSKSPYSPFGITKDKALISGF
;
A
#
# COMPACT_ATOMS: atom_id res chain seq x y z
N MET A 1 22.34 -10.93 13.95
CA MET A 1 21.12 -10.45 14.64
C MET A 1 20.07 -11.55 14.53
N ASN A 2 19.22 -11.73 15.55
CA ASN A 2 18.20 -12.78 15.49
C ASN A 2 17.14 -12.37 14.46
N LEU A 3 16.96 -13.15 13.39
CA LEU A 3 15.99 -12.88 12.31
C LEU A 3 14.61 -12.47 12.85
N MET A 4 14.15 -13.14 13.91
CA MET A 4 12.89 -12.82 14.58
C MET A 4 12.86 -11.40 15.16
N ALA A 5 13.96 -10.94 15.78
CA ALA A 5 14.06 -9.58 16.31
C ALA A 5 14.05 -8.55 15.16
N ASP A 6 14.73 -8.84 14.06
CA ASP A 6 14.79 -7.93 12.90
C ASP A 6 13.41 -7.77 12.25
N ILE A 7 12.65 -8.87 12.13
CA ILE A 7 11.25 -8.82 11.66
C ILE A 7 10.41 -7.95 12.59
N LEU A 8 10.45 -8.21 13.90
CA LEU A 8 9.64 -7.49 14.88
C LEU A 8 9.95 -5.98 14.85
N ILE A 9 11.23 -5.62 14.84
CA ILE A 9 11.67 -4.22 14.78
C ILE A 9 11.17 -3.56 13.50
N ASN A 10 11.39 -4.17 12.33
CA ASN A 10 10.99 -3.57 11.05
C ASN A 10 9.48 -3.42 10.91
N VAL A 11 8.68 -4.37 11.42
CA VAL A 11 7.21 -4.25 11.41
C VAL A 11 6.75 -3.10 12.31
N ILE A 12 7.33 -2.96 13.50
CA ILE A 12 7.02 -1.85 14.42
C ILE A 12 7.43 -0.51 13.78
N VAL A 13 8.62 -0.44 13.18
CA VAL A 13 9.09 0.76 12.46
C VAL A 13 8.15 1.10 11.31
N ALA A 14 7.78 0.12 10.48
CA ALA A 14 6.86 0.34 9.36
C ALA A 14 5.49 0.89 9.83
N PHE A 15 4.94 0.32 10.91
CA PHE A 15 3.68 0.78 11.49
C PHE A 15 3.78 2.23 12.03
N LEU A 16 4.81 2.53 12.82
CA LEU A 16 4.99 3.85 13.43
C LEU A 16 5.34 4.92 12.39
N ALA A 17 6.32 4.64 11.53
CA ALA A 17 6.77 5.55 10.48
C ALA A 17 5.66 5.80 9.46
N GLY A 18 4.96 4.76 9.00
CA GLY A 18 3.83 4.89 8.07
C GLY A 18 2.71 5.76 8.65
N SER A 19 2.40 5.58 9.93
CA SER A 19 1.40 6.39 10.62
C SER A 19 1.79 7.88 10.72
N LEU A 20 3.06 8.16 11.04
CA LEU A 20 3.59 9.52 11.05
C LEU A 20 3.63 10.16 9.66
N LEU A 21 3.97 9.40 8.61
CA LEU A 21 3.95 9.88 7.22
C LEU A 21 2.54 10.26 6.78
N LEU A 22 1.51 9.49 7.14
CA LEU A 22 0.10 9.84 6.89
C LEU A 22 -0.33 11.09 7.66
N GLY A 23 0.17 11.27 8.89
CA GLY A 23 -0.01 12.49 9.66
C GLY A 23 0.67 13.71 9.03
N LEU A 24 1.89 13.54 8.53
CA LEU A 24 2.64 14.56 7.80
C LEU A 24 1.92 14.94 6.51
N HIS A 25 1.40 13.97 5.75
CA HIS A 25 0.59 14.24 4.56
C HIS A 25 -0.60 15.17 4.88
N ARG A 26 -1.35 14.89 5.96
CA ARG A 26 -2.45 15.78 6.40
C ARG A 26 -1.98 17.17 6.78
N LYS A 27 -0.80 17.29 7.40
CA LYS A 27 -0.20 18.59 7.74
C LYS A 27 0.16 19.37 6.49
N VAL A 28 0.84 18.74 5.53
CA VAL A 28 1.26 19.34 4.27
C VAL A 28 0.04 19.84 3.50
N MET A 29 -0.98 18.99 3.32
CA MET A 29 -2.23 19.39 2.65
C MET A 29 -2.91 20.58 3.32
N ALA A 30 -2.92 20.64 4.66
CA ALA A 30 -3.47 21.77 5.40
C ALA A 30 -2.66 23.06 5.18
N ARG A 31 -1.32 22.98 5.14
CA ARG A 31 -0.45 24.13 4.88
C ARG A 31 -0.59 24.66 3.46
N VAL A 32 -0.71 23.78 2.47
CA VAL A 32 -1.03 24.17 1.07
C VAL A 32 -2.35 24.94 1.02
N GLN A 33 -3.34 24.51 1.81
CA GLN A 33 -4.64 25.19 1.96
C GLN A 33 -4.62 26.39 2.93
N LYS A 34 -3.44 26.86 3.35
CA LYS A 34 -3.26 27.99 4.29
C LYS A 34 -3.99 27.87 5.63
N ARG A 35 -4.15 26.64 6.14
CA ARG A 35 -4.70 26.37 7.47
C ARG A 35 -3.71 25.57 8.34
N PRO A 36 -3.79 25.65 9.69
CA PRO A 36 -2.77 25.04 10.56
C PRO A 36 -2.69 23.52 10.45
N GLY A 37 -3.82 22.83 10.27
CA GLY A 37 -3.88 21.37 10.19
C GLY A 37 -3.60 20.64 11.52
N PRO A 38 -3.96 19.36 11.61
CA PRO A 38 -3.78 18.56 12.83
C PRO A 38 -2.30 18.37 13.22
N PRO A 39 -1.98 17.91 14.43
CA PRO A 39 -0.63 17.47 14.77
C PRO A 39 -0.23 16.22 13.98
N ILE A 40 1.07 16.00 13.77
CA ILE A 40 1.59 14.87 12.96
C ILE A 40 1.19 13.52 13.60
N ILE A 41 1.20 13.42 14.93
CA ILE A 41 0.83 12.18 15.65
C ILE A 41 -0.67 11.85 15.56
N GLN A 42 -1.51 12.75 15.04
CA GLN A 42 -2.96 12.58 15.03
C GLN A 42 -3.42 11.30 14.33
N HIS A 43 -2.73 10.92 13.23
CA HIS A 43 -3.12 9.71 12.50
C HIS A 43 -2.91 8.45 13.34
N LEU A 44 -1.79 8.39 14.09
CA LEU A 44 -1.51 7.30 15.02
C LEU A 44 -2.57 7.23 16.12
N LEU A 45 -2.92 8.36 16.73
CA LEU A 45 -3.95 8.41 17.76
C LEU A 45 -5.33 7.94 17.24
N HIS A 46 -5.66 8.27 15.99
CA HIS A 46 -6.89 7.77 15.37
C HIS A 46 -6.88 6.26 15.16
N SER A 47 -5.77 5.68 14.71
CA SER A 47 -5.64 4.22 14.56
C SER A 47 -5.73 3.53 15.93
N LEU A 48 -5.03 4.06 16.94
CA LEU A 48 -5.06 3.51 18.30
C LEU A 48 -6.45 3.60 18.94
N LYS A 49 -7.22 4.65 18.66
CA LYS A 49 -8.59 4.80 19.16
C LYS A 49 -9.50 3.62 18.78
N PHE A 50 -9.29 2.99 17.63
CA PHE A 50 -10.13 1.88 17.19
C PHE A 50 -9.92 0.59 18.00
N PHE A 51 -8.80 0.44 18.72
CA PHE A 51 -8.60 -0.68 19.65
C PHE A 51 -9.46 -0.55 20.92
N PHE A 52 -9.91 0.66 21.25
CA PHE A 52 -10.77 0.93 22.41
C PHE A 52 -12.25 1.05 22.03
N LYS A 53 -12.57 1.08 20.73
CA LYS A 53 -13.95 1.16 20.27
C LYS A 53 -14.60 -0.21 20.24
N GLU A 54 -15.90 -0.23 20.44
CA GLU A 54 -16.74 -1.41 20.23
C GLU A 54 -16.70 -1.83 18.75
N THR A 55 -16.59 -3.14 18.53
CA THR A 55 -16.66 -3.74 17.20
C THR A 55 -18.12 -3.88 16.79
N SER A 56 -18.46 -3.40 15.59
CA SER A 56 -19.83 -3.48 15.06
C SER A 56 -19.77 -4.06 13.65
N PHE A 57 -20.52 -5.15 13.44
CA PHE A 57 -20.61 -5.83 12.15
C PHE A 57 -21.99 -5.60 11.53
N PRO A 58 -22.08 -5.28 10.22
CA PRO A 58 -23.36 -5.19 9.53
C PRO A 58 -24.05 -6.56 9.48
N LYS A 59 -25.39 -6.59 9.60
CA LYS A 59 -26.18 -7.83 9.61
C LYS A 59 -26.10 -8.63 8.30
N THR A 60 -25.75 -7.99 7.19
CA THR A 60 -25.70 -8.59 5.85
C THR A 60 -24.33 -9.17 5.48
N VAL A 61 -23.34 -9.09 6.39
CA VAL A 61 -21.97 -9.55 6.15
C VAL A 61 -21.85 -11.07 6.30
N SER A 62 -21.10 -11.69 5.39
CA SER A 62 -20.56 -13.04 5.59
C SER A 62 -19.32 -12.96 6.48
N MET A 63 -19.44 -13.39 7.74
CA MET A 63 -18.37 -13.27 8.74
C MET A 63 -17.06 -13.97 8.34
N PRO A 64 -17.06 -15.22 7.82
CA PRO A 64 -15.82 -15.87 7.39
C PRO A 64 -15.11 -15.11 6.28
N PHE A 65 -15.87 -14.56 5.33
CA PHE A 65 -15.31 -13.80 4.22
C PHE A 65 -14.73 -12.45 4.69
N TYR A 66 -15.46 -11.73 5.55
CA TYR A 66 -15.00 -10.45 6.10
C TYR A 66 -13.72 -10.60 6.92
N ILE A 67 -13.68 -11.56 7.85
CA ILE A 67 -12.52 -11.80 8.71
C ILE A 67 -11.33 -12.27 7.86
N GLY A 68 -11.56 -13.15 6.89
CA GLY A 68 -10.53 -13.63 5.98
C GLY A 68 -9.84 -12.50 5.22
N ILE A 69 -10.61 -11.56 4.67
CA ILE A 69 -10.07 -10.38 3.96
C ILE A 69 -9.22 -9.51 4.87
N VAL A 70 -9.69 -9.21 6.09
CA VAL A 70 -8.94 -8.39 7.05
C VAL A 70 -7.63 -9.08 7.45
N PHE A 71 -7.67 -10.40 7.68
CA PHE A 71 -6.48 -11.16 8.04
C PHE A 71 -5.46 -11.21 6.90
N ILE A 72 -5.90 -11.50 5.67
CA ILE A 72 -5.02 -11.53 4.50
C ILE A 72 -4.44 -10.13 4.25
N LEU A 73 -5.23 -9.06 4.42
CA LEU A 73 -4.74 -7.69 4.30
C LEU A 73 -3.59 -7.41 5.28
N ALA A 74 -3.75 -7.81 6.55
CA ALA A 74 -2.69 -7.66 7.55
C ALA A 74 -1.44 -8.50 7.17
N ALA A 75 -1.65 -9.74 6.70
CA ALA A 75 -0.57 -10.63 6.30
C ALA A 75 0.24 -10.07 5.12
N VAL A 76 -0.42 -9.50 4.10
CA VAL A 76 0.22 -8.87 2.93
C VAL A 76 1.26 -7.83 3.37
N TRP A 77 0.90 -6.93 4.30
CA TRP A 77 1.82 -5.88 4.75
C TRP A 77 2.98 -6.45 5.55
N VAL A 78 2.74 -7.44 6.43
CA VAL A 78 3.80 -8.09 7.21
C VAL A 78 4.76 -8.85 6.30
N VAL A 79 4.24 -9.64 5.35
CA VAL A 79 5.07 -10.38 4.39
C VAL A 79 5.87 -9.41 3.51
N GLY A 80 5.29 -8.28 3.09
CA GLY A 80 6.01 -7.25 2.34
C GLY A 80 7.22 -6.70 3.10
N VAL A 81 7.10 -6.48 4.41
CA VAL A 81 8.22 -6.05 5.28
C VAL A 81 9.28 -7.15 5.42
N ILE A 82 8.87 -8.41 5.54
CA ILE A 82 9.80 -9.54 5.64
C ILE A 82 10.60 -9.70 4.34
N VAL A 83 9.92 -9.74 3.19
CA VAL A 83 10.54 -10.00 1.89
C VAL A 83 11.45 -8.87 1.44
N GLY A 84 11.02 -7.61 1.61
CA GLY A 84 11.79 -6.45 1.16
C GLY A 84 12.87 -6.05 2.17
N PRO A 85 12.54 -5.25 3.20
CA PRO A 85 13.50 -4.71 4.16
C PRO A 85 14.33 -5.73 4.96
N VAL A 86 13.78 -6.90 5.28
CA VAL A 86 14.48 -7.87 6.17
C VAL A 86 15.30 -8.86 5.36
N ALA A 87 14.65 -9.58 4.43
CA ALA A 87 15.28 -10.65 3.67
C ALA A 87 16.02 -10.15 2.42
N HIS A 88 15.68 -8.96 1.90
CA HIS A 88 16.17 -8.46 0.61
C HIS A 88 16.04 -9.48 -0.53
N ASP A 89 14.92 -10.21 -0.52
CA ASP A 89 14.69 -11.34 -1.40
C ASP A 89 14.19 -10.88 -2.78
N SER A 90 13.60 -11.78 -3.57
CA SER A 90 13.16 -11.51 -4.93
C SER A 90 12.02 -10.49 -5.01
N LEU A 91 12.18 -9.51 -5.90
CA LEU A 91 11.16 -8.57 -6.32
C LEU A 91 9.91 -9.27 -6.88
N LEU A 92 10.06 -10.49 -7.43
CA LEU A 92 8.94 -11.29 -7.91
C LEU A 92 8.03 -11.76 -6.77
N ILE A 93 8.58 -12.07 -5.60
CA ILE A 93 7.77 -12.44 -4.42
C ILE A 93 6.96 -11.23 -3.96
N LEU A 94 7.59 -10.05 -3.92
CA LEU A 94 6.92 -8.82 -3.54
C LEU A 94 5.81 -8.45 -4.55
N PHE A 95 6.05 -8.71 -5.84
CA PHE A 95 5.03 -8.59 -6.88
C PHE A 95 3.87 -9.59 -6.67
N GLY A 96 4.14 -10.84 -6.31
CA GLY A 96 3.10 -11.82 -5.98
C GLY A 96 2.26 -11.43 -4.77
N VAL A 97 2.90 -10.93 -3.71
CA VAL A 97 2.22 -10.39 -2.52
C VAL A 97 1.34 -9.18 -2.89
N TYR A 98 1.83 -8.33 -3.80
CA TYR A 98 1.06 -7.20 -4.31
C TYR A 98 -0.13 -7.63 -5.20
N ALA A 99 -0.01 -8.71 -5.97
CA ALA A 99 -1.16 -9.27 -6.68
C ALA A 99 -2.25 -9.75 -5.72
N VAL A 100 -1.87 -10.39 -4.60
CA VAL A 100 -2.81 -10.76 -3.53
C VAL A 100 -3.44 -9.52 -2.90
N TYR A 101 -2.66 -8.46 -2.65
CA TYR A 101 -3.19 -7.17 -2.18
C TYR A 101 -4.32 -6.66 -3.08
N LYS A 102 -4.17 -6.70 -4.41
CA LYS A 102 -5.20 -6.21 -5.34
C LYS A 102 -6.50 -7.02 -5.27
N ILE A 103 -6.40 -8.33 -5.07
CA ILE A 103 -7.57 -9.20 -4.85
C ILE A 103 -8.27 -8.80 -3.55
N VAL A 104 -7.51 -8.62 -2.47
CA VAL A 104 -8.03 -8.24 -1.15
C VAL A 104 -8.66 -6.85 -1.17
N GLU A 105 -8.03 -5.88 -1.84
CA GLU A 105 -8.54 -4.53 -2.02
C GLU A 105 -9.91 -4.55 -2.70
N HIS A 106 -10.05 -5.24 -3.84
CA HIS A 106 -11.34 -5.41 -4.51
C HIS A 106 -12.39 -6.03 -3.57
N ASN A 107 -12.03 -7.14 -2.91
CA ASN A 107 -12.95 -7.88 -2.06
C ASN A 107 -13.34 -7.15 -0.77
N SER A 108 -12.53 -6.19 -0.30
CA SER A 108 -12.86 -5.40 0.88
C SER A 108 -14.18 -4.64 0.73
N GLY A 109 -14.47 -4.12 -0.47
CA GLY A 109 -15.79 -3.53 -0.78
C GLY A 109 -16.93 -4.54 -0.82
N SER A 110 -16.70 -5.69 -1.46
CA SER A 110 -17.71 -6.76 -1.58
C SER A 110 -18.09 -7.36 -0.21
N SER A 111 -17.11 -7.45 0.70
CA SER A 111 -17.26 -8.09 2.02
C SER A 111 -18.26 -7.42 2.95
N SER A 112 -18.52 -6.12 2.75
CA SER A 112 -19.39 -5.30 3.60
C SER A 112 -20.89 -5.65 3.49
N GLY A 113 -21.31 -6.37 2.45
CA GLY A 113 -22.71 -6.65 2.16
C GLY A 113 -23.54 -5.42 1.73
N SER A 114 -22.94 -4.23 1.66
CA SER A 114 -23.60 -2.98 1.27
C SER A 114 -23.61 -2.78 -0.26
N PRO A 115 -24.71 -2.27 -0.86
CA PRO A 115 -24.73 -1.90 -2.27
C PRO A 115 -23.63 -0.91 -2.65
N TYR A 116 -23.30 0.03 -1.75
CA TYR A 116 -22.23 1.01 -1.98
C TYR A 116 -20.84 0.38 -1.97
N GLY A 117 -20.61 -0.58 -1.08
CA GLY A 117 -19.36 -1.35 -1.03
C GLY A 117 -19.14 -2.16 -2.30
N LYS A 118 -20.20 -2.78 -2.83
CA LYS A 118 -20.18 -3.49 -4.11
C LYS A 118 -19.91 -2.55 -5.29
N ALA A 119 -20.48 -1.35 -5.32
CA ALA A 119 -20.19 -0.37 -6.35
C ALA A 119 -18.71 0.09 -6.32
N SER A 120 -18.14 0.32 -5.14
CA SER A 120 -16.71 0.63 -5.01
C SER A 120 -15.81 -0.54 -5.41
N CYS A 121 -16.21 -1.78 -5.10
CA CYS A 121 -15.55 -3.01 -5.52
C CYS A 121 -15.41 -3.08 -7.05
N VAL A 122 -16.48 -2.81 -7.80
CA VAL A 122 -16.43 -2.72 -9.27
C VAL A 122 -15.45 -1.61 -9.73
N ARG A 123 -15.46 -0.44 -9.09
CA ARG A 123 -14.52 0.65 -9.41
C ARG A 123 -13.06 0.30 -9.10
N ALA A 124 -12.79 -0.57 -8.15
CA ALA A 124 -11.43 -1.02 -7.84
C ALA A 124 -10.77 -1.80 -8.99
N VAL A 125 -11.56 -2.41 -9.86
CA VAL A 125 -11.06 -3.06 -11.08
C VAL A 125 -10.40 -2.04 -12.01
N LEU A 126 -10.94 -0.82 -12.09
CA LEU A 126 -10.33 0.27 -12.87
C LEU A 126 -8.95 0.65 -12.31
N SER A 127 -8.79 0.63 -10.98
CA SER A 127 -7.46 0.79 -10.38
C SER A 127 -6.53 -0.36 -10.76
N ALA A 128 -7.00 -1.61 -10.78
CA ALA A 128 -6.17 -2.74 -11.19
C ALA A 128 -5.71 -2.66 -12.66
N ALA A 129 -6.49 -2.04 -13.55
CA ALA A 129 -6.06 -1.80 -14.93
C ALA A 129 -4.83 -0.88 -15.04
N THR A 130 -4.60 -0.01 -14.04
CA THR A 130 -3.43 0.89 -14.06
C THR A 130 -2.13 0.21 -13.62
N GLU A 131 -2.09 -1.11 -13.42
CA GLU A 131 -0.88 -1.82 -12.99
C GLU A 131 0.11 -2.11 -14.12
N LEU A 132 -0.30 -1.99 -15.39
CA LEU A 132 0.57 -2.25 -16.54
C LEU A 132 1.95 -1.55 -16.46
N PRO A 133 2.05 -0.27 -16.06
CA PRO A 133 3.32 0.40 -15.88
C PRO A 133 4.25 -0.26 -14.83
N LEU A 134 3.71 -0.94 -13.82
CA LEU A 134 4.49 -1.67 -12.82
C LEU A 134 5.27 -2.82 -13.48
N PHE A 135 4.61 -3.60 -14.34
CA PHE A 135 5.23 -4.75 -15.02
C PHE A 135 6.41 -4.31 -15.87
N ALA A 136 6.19 -3.27 -16.68
CA ALA A 136 7.25 -2.73 -17.52
C ALA A 136 8.40 -2.13 -16.70
N ALA A 137 8.12 -1.45 -15.58
CA ALA A 137 9.16 -0.95 -14.69
C ALA A 137 10.02 -2.09 -14.10
N ILE A 138 9.39 -3.19 -13.65
CA ILE A 138 10.10 -4.36 -13.11
C ILE A 138 11.00 -5.00 -14.19
N VAL A 139 10.48 -5.18 -15.41
CA VAL A 139 11.26 -5.74 -16.52
C VAL A 139 12.45 -4.85 -16.86
N LEU A 140 12.26 -3.53 -16.91
CA LEU A 140 13.36 -2.58 -17.18
C LEU A 140 14.43 -2.60 -16.08
N VAL A 141 14.04 -2.75 -14.81
CA VAL A 141 14.99 -2.94 -13.71
C VAL A 141 15.81 -4.20 -13.96
N TYR A 142 15.17 -5.33 -14.24
CA TYR A 142 15.86 -6.59 -14.51
C TYR A 142 16.80 -6.52 -15.71
N LEU A 143 16.37 -5.91 -16.83
CA LEU A 143 17.23 -5.75 -18.01
C LEU A 143 18.47 -4.89 -17.70
N LYS A 144 18.38 -3.99 -16.72
CA LYS A 144 19.49 -3.11 -16.32
C LYS A 144 20.41 -3.74 -15.28
N THR A 145 19.86 -4.44 -14.29
CA THR A 145 20.62 -5.02 -13.17
C THR A 145 21.02 -6.47 -13.40
N GLY A 146 20.35 -7.19 -14.30
CA GLY A 146 20.52 -8.62 -14.53
C GLY A 146 19.91 -9.51 -13.43
N SER A 147 19.24 -8.92 -12.42
CA SER A 147 18.74 -9.64 -11.26
C SER A 147 17.39 -9.12 -10.77
N MET A 148 16.59 -10.04 -10.24
CA MET A 148 15.34 -9.75 -9.52
C MET A 148 15.53 -9.74 -8.00
N ASN A 149 16.71 -10.11 -7.49
CA ASN A 149 16.97 -10.10 -6.05
C ASN A 149 17.17 -8.66 -5.58
N ILE A 150 16.44 -8.22 -4.54
CA ILE A 150 16.49 -6.84 -4.04
C ILE A 150 17.88 -6.50 -3.52
N GLY A 151 18.56 -7.43 -2.84
CA GLY A 151 19.94 -7.23 -2.36
C GLY A 151 20.94 -6.97 -3.49
N GLU A 152 20.85 -7.71 -4.59
CA GLU A 152 21.68 -7.50 -5.77
C GLU A 152 21.34 -6.20 -6.52
N ILE A 153 20.08 -5.81 -6.53
CA ILE A 153 19.65 -4.51 -7.10
C ILE A 153 20.24 -3.36 -6.27
N ILE A 154 20.22 -3.46 -4.94
CA ILE A 154 20.81 -2.45 -4.04
C ILE A 154 22.32 -2.37 -4.23
N SER A 155 23.02 -3.50 -4.33
CA SER A 155 24.47 -3.52 -4.54
C SER A 155 24.85 -2.95 -5.92
N TYR A 156 24.06 -3.24 -6.96
CA TYR A 156 24.20 -2.62 -8.28
C TYR A 156 24.07 -1.09 -8.20
N GLN A 157 23.08 -0.58 -7.47
CA GLN A 157 22.86 0.86 -7.30
C GLN A 157 23.96 1.55 -6.49
N ALA A 158 24.58 0.86 -5.54
CA ALA A 158 25.69 1.40 -4.76
C ALA A 158 26.92 1.71 -5.63
N VAL A 159 27.15 0.93 -6.70
CA VAL A 159 28.28 1.09 -7.61
C VAL A 159 27.94 1.98 -8.81
N ASN A 160 26.77 1.78 -9.42
CA ASN A 160 26.39 2.44 -10.68
C ASN A 160 25.53 3.70 -10.51
N GLY A 161 25.19 4.04 -9.26
CA GLY A 161 24.31 5.14 -8.91
C GLY A 161 22.81 4.78 -8.99
N PRO A 162 21.93 5.76 -8.68
CA PRO A 162 20.49 5.51 -8.59
C PRO A 162 19.87 5.11 -9.92
N LEU A 163 19.08 4.02 -9.90
CA LEU A 163 18.39 3.53 -11.10
C LEU A 163 17.48 4.58 -11.74
N ALA A 164 16.90 5.48 -10.93
CA ALA A 164 16.04 6.55 -11.42
C ALA A 164 16.69 7.46 -12.47
N PHE A 165 18.02 7.63 -12.44
CA PHE A 165 18.75 8.39 -13.45
C PHE A 165 19.17 7.54 -14.65
N SER A 166 19.44 6.25 -14.43
CA SER A 166 19.85 5.33 -15.50
C SER A 166 18.69 4.86 -16.39
N ILE A 167 17.49 4.71 -15.82
CA ILE A 167 16.26 4.28 -16.48
C ILE A 167 15.11 5.24 -16.11
N PRO A 168 15.20 6.53 -16.52
CA PRO A 168 14.25 7.56 -16.09
C PRO A 168 12.81 7.26 -16.52
N LEU A 169 12.62 6.56 -17.63
CA LEU A 169 11.30 6.14 -18.08
C LEU A 169 10.64 5.19 -17.08
N ALA A 170 11.38 4.20 -16.56
CA ALA A 170 10.87 3.28 -15.54
C ALA A 170 10.50 4.02 -14.24
N ALA A 171 11.31 5.02 -13.86
CA ALA A 171 11.01 5.85 -12.69
C ALA A 171 9.74 6.69 -12.88
N ILE A 172 9.53 7.29 -14.06
CA ILE A 172 8.31 8.04 -14.37
C ILE A 172 7.10 7.10 -14.37
N MET A 173 7.21 5.92 -14.98
CA MET A 173 6.15 4.91 -14.99
C MET A 173 5.74 4.49 -13.58
N PHE A 174 6.73 4.21 -12.73
CA PHE A 174 6.48 3.86 -11.33
C PHE A 174 5.90 5.05 -10.54
N PHE A 175 6.37 6.27 -10.79
CA PHE A 175 5.82 7.46 -10.16
C PHE A 175 4.35 7.72 -10.55
N LEU A 176 4.01 7.58 -11.82
CA LEU A 176 2.62 7.69 -12.30
C LEU A 176 1.73 6.61 -11.69
N LEU A 177 2.26 5.40 -11.53
CA LEU A 177 1.56 4.33 -10.80
C LEU A 177 1.29 4.73 -9.34
N LEU A 178 2.28 5.27 -8.62
CA LEU A 178 2.08 5.73 -7.25
C LEU A 178 0.98 6.79 -7.15
N LEU A 179 0.93 7.72 -8.11
CA LEU A 179 -0.13 8.72 -8.18
C LEU A 179 -1.50 8.07 -8.42
N SER A 180 -1.59 7.09 -9.32
CA SER A 180 -2.86 6.40 -9.62
C SER A 180 -3.39 5.56 -8.45
N LYS A 181 -2.53 5.18 -7.51
CA LYS A 181 -2.91 4.49 -6.26
C LYS A 181 -3.26 5.42 -5.11
N SER A 182 -3.14 6.73 -5.31
CA SER A 182 -3.52 7.71 -4.29
C SER A 182 -5.02 7.57 -3.95
N PRO A 183 -5.41 7.47 -2.67
CA PRO A 183 -6.81 7.44 -2.26
C PRO A 183 -7.50 8.81 -2.34
N TYR A 184 -6.84 9.80 -2.95
CA TYR A 184 -7.30 11.18 -3.05
C TYR A 184 -7.58 11.55 -4.52
N SER A 185 -8.41 12.57 -4.73
CA SER A 185 -8.66 13.14 -6.06
C SER A 185 -7.32 13.55 -6.72
N PRO A 186 -7.13 13.28 -8.03
CA PRO A 186 -8.14 12.79 -9.00
C PRO A 186 -8.27 11.26 -9.11
N PHE A 187 -7.41 10.47 -8.45
CA PHE A 187 -7.33 9.02 -8.67
C PHE A 187 -8.07 8.16 -7.63
N GLY A 188 -8.61 8.77 -6.57
CA GLY A 188 -9.31 8.11 -5.46
C GLY A 188 -10.70 7.53 -5.77
N ILE A 189 -10.92 6.98 -6.97
CA ILE A 189 -12.24 6.49 -7.45
C ILE A 189 -12.88 5.41 -6.55
N THR A 190 -12.06 4.63 -5.85
CA THR A 190 -12.50 3.57 -4.93
C THR A 190 -13.03 4.11 -3.60
N LYS A 191 -12.47 5.23 -3.15
CA LYS A 191 -12.81 5.91 -1.88
C LYS A 191 -13.54 7.24 -2.10
N ASP A 192 -14.04 7.43 -3.31
CA ASP A 192 -14.69 8.67 -3.70
C ASP A 192 -16.04 8.83 -3.01
N LYS A 193 -16.33 10.05 -2.55
CA LYS A 193 -17.53 10.37 -1.78
C LYS A 193 -18.81 10.43 -2.62
N ALA A 194 -18.73 10.31 -3.94
CA ALA A 194 -19.91 10.04 -4.76
C ALA A 194 -20.56 8.70 -4.35
N LEU A 195 -19.79 7.79 -3.75
CA LEU A 195 -20.30 6.69 -2.94
C LEU A 195 -20.20 7.11 -1.47
N ILE A 196 -21.24 6.88 -0.66
CA ILE A 196 -21.35 7.34 0.74
C ILE A 196 -20.01 7.30 1.52
N SER A 197 -19.29 6.18 1.44
CA SER A 197 -17.97 6.03 2.09
C SER A 197 -16.88 5.38 1.23
N GLY A 198 -17.21 4.82 0.06
CA GLY A 198 -16.36 3.80 -0.58
C GLY A 198 -16.07 2.62 0.37
N PHE A 199 -15.01 1.84 0.07
CA PHE A 199 -14.44 0.83 0.97
C PHE A 199 -13.06 1.22 1.49
#